data_AF-A0A6L7RVP1-F1
#
_entry.id   AF-A0A6L7RVP1-F1
#
_cell.length_a   1.000
_cell.length_b   1.000
_cell.length_c   1.000
_cell.angle_alpha   90.00
_cell.angle_beta   90.00
_cell.angle_gamma   90.00
#
_symmetry.space_group_name_H-M   'P 1'
#
loop_
_entity.id
_entity.type
_entity.pdbx_description
1 polymer ?
#
loop_
_entity_poly.entity_id
_entity_poly.type
_entity_poly.pdbx_seq_one_letter_code
_entity_poly.pdbx_strand_id
1 'polypeptide(L)'
;MFAGPVVAALDRQHQRGLFDVHGLLSNEGIDDGLRAAFVVYLVGHHRPIERLLAPTRRDLREEFERGLTGMMEVPVALDVLVQTREELVAEIVGRMPDPHREFLCSIAGGKPKWSLLEVPNVSSLPAVEWRMRKLAQLDEMERSAMVQRVEAALMDKTARGAIRVSTGFRG
;
A
#
# COMPACT_ATOMS: atom_id res chain seq x y z
N MET A 1 13.79 4.73 5.38
CA MET A 1 12.97 3.97 4.41
C MET A 1 11.49 4.18 4.74
N PHE A 2 10.70 4.71 3.81
CA PHE A 2 9.32 5.16 4.03
C PHE A 2 8.24 4.07 3.94
N ALA A 3 8.62 2.79 3.84
CA ALA A 3 7.67 1.68 3.69
C ALA A 3 6.67 1.58 4.87
N GLY A 4 7.15 1.82 6.10
CA GLY A 4 6.29 1.88 7.29
C GLY A 4 5.23 2.98 7.22
N PRO A 5 5.64 4.26 6.99
CA PRO A 5 4.71 5.37 6.75
C PRO A 5 3.69 5.11 5.63
N VAL A 6 4.12 4.58 4.49
CA VAL A 6 3.22 4.25 3.35
C VAL A 6 2.15 3.25 3.76
N VAL A 7 2.53 2.17 4.44
CA VAL A 7 1.53 1.17 4.86
C VAL A 7 0.63 1.69 5.97
N ALA A 8 1.18 2.46 6.93
CA ALA A 8 0.38 3.08 7.97
C ALA A 8 -0.65 4.06 7.40
N ALA A 9 -0.27 4.82 6.36
CA ALA A 9 -1.17 5.72 5.64
C ALA A 9 -2.27 4.95 4.90
N LEU A 10 -1.97 3.82 4.25
CA LEU A 10 -2.99 3.01 3.57
C LEU A 10 -3.92 2.27 4.56
N ASP A 11 -3.37 1.79 5.68
CA ASP A 11 -4.13 1.04 6.67
C ASP A 11 -5.06 1.92 7.51
N ARG A 12 -4.49 3.00 8.08
CA ARG A 12 -5.19 3.84 9.06
C ARG A 12 -5.80 5.08 8.41
N GLN A 13 -5.21 5.57 7.33
CA GLN A 13 -5.54 6.82 6.63
C GLN A 13 -5.54 8.04 7.55
N HIS A 14 -4.64 8.05 8.53
CA HIS A 14 -4.53 9.18 9.45
C HIS A 14 -3.92 10.40 8.76
N GLN A 15 -4.44 11.59 9.04
CA GLN A 15 -4.04 12.87 8.41
C GLN A 15 -2.52 13.07 8.34
N ARG A 16 -1.81 12.83 9.45
CA ARG A 16 -0.34 12.97 9.54
C ARG A 16 0.40 12.00 8.61
N GLY A 17 -0.07 10.76 8.53
CA GLY A 17 0.54 9.78 7.64
C GLY A 17 0.33 10.13 6.18
N LEU A 18 -0.84 10.67 5.84
CA LEU A 18 -1.12 11.17 4.48
C LEU A 18 -0.30 12.44 4.18
N PHE A 19 -0.05 13.31 5.14
CA PHE A 19 0.83 14.46 4.96
C PHE A 19 2.30 14.04 4.71
N ASP A 20 2.81 13.08 5.48
CA ASP A 20 4.15 12.54 5.29
C ASP A 20 4.28 11.90 3.88
N VAL A 21 3.26 11.18 3.43
CA VAL A 21 3.18 10.62 2.07
C VAL A 21 3.10 11.71 1.02
N HIS A 22 2.37 12.80 1.26
CA HIS A 22 2.28 13.93 0.33
C HIS A 22 3.67 14.51 0.07
N GLY A 23 4.46 14.69 1.14
CA GLY A 23 5.87 15.10 1.05
C GLY A 23 6.73 14.09 0.27
N LEU A 24 6.56 12.80 0.53
CA LEU A 24 7.26 11.74 -0.20
C LEU A 24 6.96 11.79 -1.70
N LEU A 25 5.69 11.84 -2.10
CA LEU A 25 5.28 11.85 -3.51
C LEU A 25 5.74 13.11 -4.24
N SER A 26 5.72 14.25 -3.56
CA SER A 26 6.09 15.54 -4.15
C SER A 26 7.59 15.71 -4.38
N ASN A 27 8.43 15.06 -3.56
CA ASN A 27 9.87 15.28 -3.57
C ASN A 27 10.69 14.07 -4.05
N GLU A 28 10.30 12.85 -3.69
CA GLU A 28 11.07 11.63 -3.94
C GLU A 28 10.37 10.68 -4.92
N GLY A 29 9.04 10.57 -4.82
CA GLY A 29 8.25 9.58 -5.55
C GLY A 29 8.35 8.17 -4.95
N ILE A 30 7.97 7.16 -5.76
CA ILE A 30 8.02 5.75 -5.36
C ILE A 30 8.99 5.01 -6.27
N ASP A 31 10.18 4.71 -5.74
CA ASP A 31 11.17 3.88 -6.41
C ASP A 31 10.93 2.37 -6.19
N ASP A 32 11.71 1.55 -6.89
CA ASP A 32 11.59 0.09 -6.82
C ASP A 32 11.98 -0.47 -5.44
N GLY A 33 12.93 0.17 -4.76
CA GLY A 33 13.37 -0.23 -3.41
C GLY A 33 12.27 -0.03 -2.37
N LEU A 34 11.62 1.13 -2.37
CA LEU A 34 10.47 1.43 -1.53
C LEU A 34 9.32 0.48 -1.83
N ARG A 35 9.08 0.18 -3.11
CA ARG A 35 8.03 -0.75 -3.53
C ARG A 35 8.31 -2.18 -3.08
N ALA A 36 9.55 -2.67 -3.20
CA ALA A 36 9.93 -3.98 -2.69
C ALA A 36 9.75 -4.05 -1.17
N ALA A 37 10.16 -3.01 -0.43
CA ALA A 37 9.94 -2.94 1.01
C ALA A 37 8.45 -2.88 1.40
N PHE A 38 7.62 -2.19 0.61
CA PHE A 38 6.17 -2.21 0.76
C PHE A 38 5.62 -3.64 0.60
N VAL A 39 6.06 -4.38 -0.42
CA VAL A 39 5.66 -5.78 -0.63
C VAL A 39 6.07 -6.66 0.55
N VAL A 40 7.31 -6.54 1.04
CA VAL A 40 7.80 -7.27 2.23
C VAL A 40 6.91 -6.99 3.44
N TYR A 41 6.61 -5.71 3.69
CA TYR A 41 5.75 -5.33 4.80
C TYR A 41 4.33 -5.90 4.63
N LEU A 42 3.79 -5.86 3.42
CA LEU A 42 2.44 -6.31 3.10
C LEU A 42 2.28 -7.83 3.29
N VAL A 43 3.31 -8.63 2.99
CA VAL A 43 3.31 -10.07 3.27
C VAL A 43 3.51 -10.40 4.75
N GLY A 44 4.17 -9.53 5.51
CA GLY A 44 4.31 -9.66 6.97
C GLY A 44 3.15 -9.07 7.77
N HIS A 45 2.23 -8.33 7.14
CA HIS A 45 1.17 -7.65 7.88
C HIS A 45 0.12 -8.62 8.44
N HIS A 46 -0.61 -8.23 9.48
CA HIS A 46 -1.66 -9.09 10.05
C HIS A 46 -2.97 -9.05 9.24
N ARG A 47 -3.17 -8.00 8.43
CA ARG A 47 -4.36 -7.85 7.57
C ARG A 47 -4.23 -8.59 6.25
N PRO A 48 -5.36 -8.98 5.62
CA PRO A 48 -5.35 -9.53 4.27
C PRO A 48 -4.66 -8.60 3.27
N ILE A 49 -3.93 -9.18 2.31
CA ILE A 49 -3.14 -8.50 1.28
C ILE A 49 -4.02 -7.50 0.51
N GLU A 50 -5.18 -7.96 0.06
CA GLU A 50 -6.13 -7.22 -0.75
C GLU A 50 -6.61 -5.93 -0.09
N ARG A 51 -6.67 -5.89 1.25
CA ARG A 51 -7.11 -4.68 1.99
C ARG A 51 -6.11 -3.55 1.95
N LEU A 52 -4.83 -3.86 1.81
CA LEU A 52 -3.77 -2.85 1.71
C LEU A 52 -3.53 -2.44 0.25
N LEU A 53 -3.83 -3.33 -0.70
CA LEU A 53 -3.81 -3.02 -2.13
C LEU A 53 -5.01 -2.16 -2.56
N ALA A 54 -6.18 -2.42 -1.98
CA ALA A 54 -7.41 -1.67 -2.23
C ALA A 54 -8.00 -1.18 -0.89
N PRO A 55 -7.40 -0.14 -0.27
CA PRO A 55 -7.89 0.36 1.01
C PRO A 55 -9.30 0.93 0.89
N THR A 56 -10.12 0.67 1.91
CA THR A 56 -11.44 1.29 2.05
C THR A 56 -11.26 2.78 2.33
N ARG A 57 -11.79 3.66 1.47
CA ARG A 57 -11.66 5.11 1.62
C ARG A 57 -12.42 5.54 2.88
N ARG A 58 -11.68 5.97 3.90
CA ARG A 58 -12.28 6.56 5.09
C ARG A 58 -12.66 8.00 4.81
N ASP A 59 -13.75 8.45 5.42
CA ASP A 59 -14.05 9.88 5.46
C ASP A 59 -13.00 10.55 6.36
N LEU A 60 -12.22 11.43 5.77
CA LEU A 60 -11.15 12.15 6.44
C LEU A 60 -11.68 13.42 7.11
N ARG A 61 -12.92 13.86 6.85
CA ARG A 61 -13.51 15.09 7.41
C ARG A 61 -13.49 15.08 8.92
N GLU A 62 -14.04 14.05 9.55
CA GLU A 62 -14.12 14.00 11.02
C GLU A 62 -12.73 14.01 11.67
N GLU A 63 -11.75 13.35 11.06
CA GLU A 63 -10.39 13.30 11.59
C GLU A 63 -9.63 14.60 11.36
N PHE A 64 -9.87 15.25 10.22
CA PHE A 64 -9.35 16.56 9.88
C PHE A 64 -9.96 17.67 10.75
N GLU A 65 -11.26 17.59 11.06
CA GLU A 65 -11.94 18.54 11.96
C GLU A 65 -11.52 18.35 13.42
N ARG A 66 -11.29 17.09 13.85
CA ARG A 66 -10.70 16.78 15.17
C ARG A 66 -9.19 17.07 15.21
N GLY A 67 -8.60 17.23 14.03
CA GLY A 67 -7.17 17.28 13.80
C GLY A 67 -6.67 18.69 13.53
N LEU A 68 -6.02 19.27 14.53
CA LEU A 68 -4.99 20.30 14.37
C LEU A 68 -5.45 21.75 14.27
N THR A 69 -6.08 22.22 15.35
CA THR A 69 -5.69 23.51 15.93
C THR A 69 -4.25 23.38 16.47
N GLY A 70 -3.22 23.53 15.62
CA GLY A 70 -1.87 23.95 16.07
C GLY A 70 -0.66 22.99 16.02
N MET A 71 -0.63 21.86 15.28
CA MET A 71 0.62 21.05 15.15
C MET A 71 1.20 20.91 13.72
N MET A 72 0.64 21.58 12.71
CA MET A 72 1.22 21.61 11.35
C MET A 72 1.68 23.03 11.04
N GLU A 73 2.96 23.20 10.71
CA GLU A 73 3.54 24.49 10.30
C GLU A 73 2.99 24.97 8.95
N VAL A 74 2.48 24.04 8.12
CA VAL A 74 1.86 24.33 6.83
C VAL A 74 0.41 23.80 6.82
N PRO A 75 -0.61 24.65 6.68
CA PRO A 75 -1.98 24.18 6.53
C PRO A 75 -2.12 23.43 5.20
N VAL A 76 -2.47 22.15 5.25
CA VAL A 76 -2.80 21.34 4.07
C VAL A 76 -4.32 21.21 3.99
N ALA A 77 -4.88 21.42 2.80
CA ALA A 77 -6.31 21.25 2.60
C ALA A 77 -6.71 19.77 2.67
N LEU A 78 -7.90 19.48 3.20
CA LEU A 78 -8.45 18.13 3.24
C LEU A 78 -8.43 17.44 1.85
N ASP A 79 -8.78 18.19 0.81
CA ASP A 79 -8.79 17.69 -0.56
C ASP A 79 -7.40 17.23 -1.03
N VAL A 80 -6.32 17.86 -0.54
CA VAL A 80 -4.94 17.44 -0.82
C VAL A 80 -4.66 16.08 -0.18
N LEU A 81 -5.14 15.84 1.04
CA LEU A 81 -4.96 14.54 1.71
C LEU A 81 -5.77 13.43 1.00
N VAL A 82 -6.99 13.75 0.57
CA VAL A 82 -7.83 12.82 -0.20
C VAL A 82 -7.15 12.48 -1.53
N GLN A 83 -6.64 13.48 -2.25
CA GLN A 83 -5.93 13.28 -3.51
C GLN A 83 -4.63 12.49 -3.29
N THR A 84 -3.86 12.82 -2.27
CA THR A 84 -2.61 12.13 -1.92
C THR A 84 -2.85 10.63 -1.68
N ARG A 85 -3.97 10.26 -1.05
CA ARG A 85 -4.33 8.84 -0.88
C ARG A 85 -4.53 8.15 -2.23
N GLU A 86 -5.29 8.75 -3.13
CA GLU A 86 -5.55 8.12 -4.43
C GLU A 86 -4.27 8.06 -5.30
N GLU A 87 -3.43 9.11 -5.24
CA GLU A 87 -2.12 9.12 -5.90
C GLU A 87 -1.18 8.05 -5.33
N LEU A 88 -1.14 7.88 -4.00
CA LEU A 88 -0.35 6.82 -3.36
C LEU A 88 -0.77 5.45 -3.87
N VAL A 89 -2.07 5.16 -3.89
CA VAL A 89 -2.60 3.88 -4.39
C VAL A 89 -2.23 3.69 -5.85
N ALA A 90 -2.37 4.73 -6.67
CA ALA A 90 -2.01 4.67 -8.08
C ALA A 90 -0.53 4.41 -8.32
N GLU A 91 0.34 5.07 -7.57
CA GLU A 91 1.79 4.92 -7.71
C GLU A 91 2.28 3.58 -7.14
N ILE A 92 1.82 3.15 -5.95
CA ILE A 92 2.33 1.94 -5.28
C ILE A 92 1.70 0.65 -5.81
N VAL A 93 0.40 0.67 -6.15
CA VAL A 93 -0.33 -0.50 -6.66
C VAL A 93 -0.47 -0.45 -8.16
N GLY A 94 -0.81 0.70 -8.75
CA GLY A 94 -1.06 0.83 -10.19
C GLY A 94 0.19 0.60 -11.02
N ARG A 95 1.34 1.09 -10.56
CA ARG A 95 2.66 0.89 -11.22
C ARG A 95 3.45 -0.29 -10.66
N MET A 96 2.81 -1.20 -9.92
CA MET A 96 3.50 -2.38 -9.41
C MET A 96 3.99 -3.27 -10.57
N PRO A 97 5.28 -3.66 -10.60
CA PRO A 97 5.82 -4.56 -11.60
C PRO A 97 5.16 -5.94 -11.55
N ASP A 98 5.07 -6.60 -12.70
CA ASP A 98 4.46 -7.94 -12.81
C ASP A 98 5.11 -8.99 -11.89
N PRO A 99 6.44 -9.03 -11.68
CA PRO A 99 7.05 -9.95 -10.72
C PRO A 99 6.49 -9.79 -9.29
N HIS A 100 6.28 -8.55 -8.83
CA HIS A 100 5.72 -8.29 -7.51
C HIS A 100 4.25 -8.70 -7.43
N ARG A 101 3.47 -8.46 -8.50
CA ARG A 101 2.06 -8.87 -8.58
C ARG A 101 1.93 -10.39 -8.50
N GLU A 102 2.72 -11.09 -9.31
CA GLU A 102 2.78 -12.54 -9.33
C GLU A 102 3.26 -13.11 -7.98
N PHE A 103 4.25 -12.47 -7.36
CA PHE A 103 4.70 -12.83 -6.02
C PHE A 103 3.55 -12.76 -5.00
N LEU A 104 2.78 -11.68 -4.96
CA LEU A 104 1.65 -11.54 -4.03
C LEU A 104 0.56 -12.60 -4.26
N CYS A 105 0.24 -12.91 -5.52
CA CYS A 105 -0.68 -14.00 -5.85
C CYS A 105 -0.12 -15.37 -5.40
N SER A 106 1.18 -15.61 -5.60
CA SER A 106 1.83 -16.85 -5.18
C SER A 106 1.82 -17.06 -3.66
N ILE A 107 1.96 -15.96 -2.89
CA ILE A 107 1.81 -15.95 -1.43
C ILE A 107 0.36 -16.28 -1.06
N ALA A 108 -0.63 -15.61 -1.66
CA ALA A 108 -2.04 -15.88 -1.38
C ALA A 108 -2.44 -17.34 -1.69
N GLY A 109 -1.84 -17.93 -2.72
CA GLY A 109 -2.01 -19.33 -3.10
C GLY A 109 -1.20 -20.33 -2.25
N GLY A 110 -0.45 -19.87 -1.25
CA GLY A 110 0.35 -20.73 -0.37
C GLY A 110 1.58 -21.38 -1.01
N LYS A 111 1.94 -20.99 -2.24
CA LYS A 111 3.08 -21.51 -3.01
C LYS A 111 4.00 -20.34 -3.43
N PRO A 112 4.70 -19.71 -2.47
CA PRO A 112 5.39 -18.45 -2.68
C PRO A 112 6.58 -18.60 -3.64
N LYS A 113 6.64 -17.74 -4.65
CA LYS A 113 7.74 -17.64 -5.62
C LYS A 113 8.77 -16.60 -5.17
N TRP A 114 9.56 -16.93 -4.15
CA TRP A 114 10.49 -15.98 -3.49
C TRP A 114 11.46 -15.26 -4.43
N SER A 115 11.88 -15.93 -5.52
CA SER A 115 12.80 -15.36 -6.51
C SER A 115 12.22 -14.13 -7.23
N LEU A 116 10.90 -13.94 -7.26
CA LEU A 116 10.26 -12.81 -7.92
C LEU A 116 10.36 -11.48 -7.15
N LEU A 117 10.68 -11.54 -5.85
CA LEU A 117 10.83 -10.33 -5.04
C LEU A 117 12.27 -9.84 -4.97
N GLU A 118 13.25 -10.70 -5.27
CA GLU A 118 14.69 -10.39 -5.26
C GLU A 118 15.21 -9.82 -3.92
N VAL A 119 14.44 -9.96 -2.83
CA VAL A 119 14.83 -9.56 -1.47
C VAL A 119 15.23 -10.81 -0.67
N PRO A 120 16.46 -10.86 -0.11
CA PRO A 120 16.92 -12.00 0.66
C PRO A 120 16.18 -12.11 2.00
N ASN A 121 16.09 -13.34 2.53
CA ASN A 121 15.61 -13.64 3.89
C ASN A 121 14.15 -13.23 4.20
N VAL A 122 13.32 -12.91 3.21
CA VAL A 122 11.90 -12.60 3.44
C VAL A 122 11.14 -13.80 4.02
N SER A 123 11.48 -15.01 3.57
CA SER A 123 10.85 -16.25 4.04
C SER A 123 11.13 -16.57 5.52
N SER A 124 12.22 -16.05 6.09
CA SER A 124 12.61 -16.27 7.50
C SER A 124 12.09 -15.17 8.44
N LEU A 125 11.33 -14.20 7.93
CA LEU A 125 10.73 -13.18 8.79
C LEU A 125 9.60 -13.82 9.60
N PRO A 126 9.59 -13.69 10.95
CA PRO A 126 8.60 -14.37 11.80
C PRO A 126 7.14 -14.09 11.41
N ALA A 127 6.85 -12.87 10.95
CA ALA A 127 5.52 -12.47 10.52
C ALA A 127 5.10 -13.15 9.20
N VAL A 128 6.06 -13.35 8.29
CA VAL A 128 5.85 -14.05 7.02
C VAL A 128 5.68 -15.54 7.28
N GLU A 129 6.52 -16.15 8.12
CA GLU A 129 6.38 -17.55 8.54
C GLU A 129 5.01 -17.82 9.15
N TRP A 130 4.56 -16.93 10.05
CA TRP A 130 3.25 -17.04 10.67
C TRP A 130 2.12 -17.00 9.63
N ARG A 131 2.20 -16.11 8.64
CA ARG A 131 1.22 -16.06 7.54
C ARG A 131 1.24 -17.34 6.73
N MET A 132 2.42 -17.86 6.36
CA MET A 132 2.55 -19.10 5.61
C MET A 132 1.96 -20.29 6.38
N ARG A 133 2.19 -20.35 7.70
CA ARG A 133 1.59 -21.37 8.57
C ARG A 133 0.07 -21.27 8.64
N LYS A 134 -0.51 -20.07 8.57
CA LYS A 134 -1.96 -19.90 8.46
C LYS A 134 -2.51 -20.37 7.12
N LEU A 135 -1.85 -20.01 6.02
CA LEU A 135 -2.25 -20.41 4.67
C LEU A 135 -2.18 -21.94 4.46
N ALA A 136 -1.25 -22.61 5.14
CA ALA A 136 -1.12 -24.06 5.12
C ALA A 136 -2.30 -24.80 5.79
N GLN A 137 -3.08 -24.12 6.63
CA GLN A 137 -4.26 -24.68 7.29
C GLN A 137 -5.54 -24.53 6.47
N LEU A 138 -5.51 -23.72 5.41
CA LEU A 138 -6.66 -23.50 4.53
C LEU A 138 -6.76 -24.62 3.49
N ASP A 139 -7.95 -24.83 2.95
CA ASP A 139 -8.13 -25.71 1.79
C ASP A 139 -7.79 -25.01 0.46
N GLU A 140 -7.86 -25.75 -0.65
CA GLU A 140 -7.54 -25.21 -1.97
C GLU A 140 -8.56 -24.16 -2.45
N MET A 141 -9.83 -24.31 -2.05
CA MET A 141 -10.90 -23.39 -2.44
C MET A 141 -10.74 -22.04 -1.73
N GLU A 142 -10.43 -22.06 -0.44
CA GLU A 142 -10.15 -20.88 0.38
C GLU A 142 -8.92 -20.13 -0.16
N ARG A 143 -7.83 -20.83 -0.47
CA ARG A 143 -6.63 -20.23 -1.08
C ARG A 143 -6.93 -19.64 -2.46
N SER A 144 -7.69 -20.34 -3.29
CA SER A 144 -8.11 -19.83 -4.60
C SER A 144 -8.95 -18.56 -4.47
N ALA A 145 -9.87 -18.50 -3.50
CA ALA A 145 -10.65 -17.30 -3.22
C ALA A 145 -9.79 -16.13 -2.70
N MET A 146 -8.69 -16.40 -2.00
CA MET A 146 -7.73 -15.37 -1.61
C MET A 146 -6.95 -14.84 -2.82
N VAL A 147 -6.48 -15.72 -3.71
CA VAL A 147 -5.80 -15.32 -4.95
C VAL A 147 -6.70 -14.41 -5.77
N GLN A 148 -7.96 -14.78 -5.99
CA GLN A 148 -8.92 -13.95 -6.76
C GLN A 148 -9.12 -12.56 -6.14
N ARG A 149 -9.17 -12.46 -4.81
CA ARG A 149 -9.28 -11.16 -4.12
C ARG A 149 -8.04 -10.29 -4.33
N VAL A 150 -6.85 -10.89 -4.28
CA VAL A 150 -5.59 -10.18 -4.53
C VAL A 150 -5.51 -9.72 -5.99
N GLU A 151 -5.84 -10.60 -6.94
CA GLU A 151 -5.88 -10.27 -8.37
C GLU A 151 -6.87 -9.13 -8.64
N ALA A 152 -8.08 -9.20 -8.09
CA ALA A 152 -9.07 -8.14 -8.23
C ALA A 152 -8.56 -6.80 -7.68
N ALA A 153 -7.92 -6.79 -6.52
CA ALA A 153 -7.33 -5.58 -5.93
C ALA A 153 -6.16 -5.02 -6.77
N LEU A 154 -5.40 -5.89 -7.44
CA LEU A 154 -4.31 -5.50 -8.34
C LEU A 154 -4.82 -4.96 -9.70
N MET A 155 -6.01 -5.40 -10.13
CA MET A 155 -6.65 -5.00 -11.40
C MET A 155 -7.54 -3.76 -11.28
N ASP A 156 -7.82 -3.29 -10.06
CA ASP A 156 -8.63 -2.09 -9.83
C ASP A 156 -8.03 -0.88 -10.58
N LYS A 157 -8.77 -0.46 -11.61
CA LYS A 157 -8.38 0.59 -12.56
C LYS A 157 -8.29 1.98 -11.92
N THR A 158 -8.82 2.15 -10.70
CA THR A 158 -8.68 3.39 -9.92
C THR A 158 -7.20 3.70 -9.64
N ALA A 159 -6.33 2.68 -9.63
CA ALA A 159 -4.88 2.85 -9.50
C ALA A 159 -4.16 3.19 -10.82
N ARG A 160 -4.82 3.14 -11.99
CA ARG A 160 -4.18 3.35 -13.30
C ARG A 160 -4.41 4.73 -13.91
N GLY A 161 -5.22 5.59 -13.28
CA GLY A 161 -5.70 6.83 -13.88
C GLY A 161 -5.57 8.05 -13.00
N ALA A 162 -4.36 8.58 -12.84
CA ALA A 162 -4.15 10.00 -12.51
C ALA A 162 -2.90 10.48 -13.24
N ILE A 163 -3.11 10.92 -14.48
CA ILE A 163 -2.14 11.69 -15.26
C ILE A 163 -1.83 12.96 -14.45
N ARG A 164 -0.54 13.25 -14.25
CA ARG A 164 0.00 14.49 -13.69
C ARG A 164 -0.87 15.70 -14.04
N VAL A 165 -1.54 16.27 -13.04
CA VAL A 165 -1.94 17.68 -13.13
C VAL A 165 -0.77 18.47 -12.58
N SER A 166 -0.04 19.12 -13.50
CA SER A 166 0.88 20.18 -13.16
C SER A 166 0.13 21.26 -12.39
N THR A 167 0.46 21.48 -11.14
CA THR A 167 0.20 22.78 -10.50
C THR A 167 1.52 23.30 -9.97
N GLY A 168 2.10 24.18 -10.79
CA GLY A 168 3.13 25.08 -10.33
C GLY A 168 2.58 25.94 -9.20
N PHE A 169 3.28 25.92 -8.08
CA PHE A 169 3.16 26.95 -7.07
C PHE A 169 4.36 27.89 -7.23
N ARG A 170 4.15 28.98 -7.97
CA ARG A 170 4.93 30.21 -7.85
C ARG A 170 3.96 31.28 -7.34
N GLY A 171 4.30 31.89 -6.22
CA GLY A 171 3.61 33.01 -5.61
C GLY A 171 4.21 33.26 -4.24
#